data_AF-A0A8H6J8V5-F1
#
_entry.id   AF-A0A8H6J8V5-F1
#
_cell.length_a   1.000
_cell.length_b   1.000
_cell.length_c   1.000
_cell.angle_alpha   90.00
_cell.angle_beta   90.00
_cell.angle_gamma   90.00
#
_symmetry.space_group_name_H-M   'P 1'
#
loop_
_entity.id
_entity.type
_entity.pdbx_description
1 polymer ?
#
loop_
_entity_poly.entity_id
_entity_poly.type
_entity_poly.pdbx_seq_one_letter_code
_entity_poly.pdbx_strand_id
1 'polypeptide(L)'
;MRLFEDLPPGFDPSTGWLNGKAHRHPHFNEAAKIDSLVKTIKRPLLSCILKGCMILLARTGSMDLVPPPGDNSTLWKARISLHKYGVVYLGTRSECRSEFLLALEARPEAFEAIDAFLRRDYNAIRVINYGVHRFITDTTDGVRFDVTHPGRPVPPYAISSIGPFHVDVRPQDFEGESISRFDVTRPLWNLHDFAHQTAASLCPTLFGCKYFKFLVQLPSELTALIRSPGMGDLEPAIKCSDGLVFSHLLTPLFAREVEQSELKRHTYTSLVTAMTDLVADYLQARCELEHASTGAWLRMEAPVTPTQLSVLAQNKEYELTASEIEQRVMTRGGPEGDGRDELDGLDAAARIRFLAGCRQWLYFEVRNTTKHRAHKLAYRVVAERMLAEAEADTGGETCEEGSSKLLRMTLDMLEYTGWDADEGEVPNLWEALARNKGKGVV
;
A
#
# COMPACT_ATOMS: atom_id res chain seq x y z
N MET A 1 18.26 -8.68 -12.46
CA MET A 1 18.07 -9.09 -11.07
C MET A 1 17.06 -10.22 -11.06
N ARG A 2 17.48 -11.41 -10.60
CA ARG A 2 16.50 -12.47 -10.33
C ARG A 2 15.71 -12.11 -9.08
N LEU A 3 14.60 -12.80 -8.89
CA LEU A 3 13.79 -12.67 -7.69
C LEU A 3 14.60 -13.19 -6.49
N PHE A 4 14.58 -12.49 -5.37
CA PHE A 4 15.23 -12.88 -4.10
C PHE A 4 16.76 -12.99 -4.15
N GLU A 5 17.43 -12.45 -5.17
CA GLU A 5 18.88 -12.31 -5.15
C GLU A 5 19.31 -11.15 -4.23
N ASP A 6 20.42 -11.34 -3.52
CA ASP A 6 21.06 -10.28 -2.75
C ASP A 6 21.49 -9.12 -3.65
N LEU A 7 21.24 -7.90 -3.19
CA LEU A 7 21.71 -6.69 -3.84
C LEU A 7 23.20 -6.43 -3.57
N PRO A 8 23.88 -5.66 -4.44
CA PRO A 8 25.29 -5.32 -4.26
C PRO A 8 25.57 -4.70 -2.88
N PRO A 9 26.77 -4.91 -2.29
CA PRO A 9 27.12 -4.39 -0.97
C PRO A 9 26.97 -2.87 -0.80
N GLY A 10 27.16 -2.11 -1.88
CA GLY A 10 26.98 -0.65 -1.89
C GLY A 10 25.51 -0.19 -1.95
N PHE A 11 24.55 -1.10 -2.01
CA PHE A 11 23.13 -0.76 -2.06
C PHE A 11 22.62 -0.33 -0.67
N ASP A 12 22.04 0.87 -0.61
CA ASP A 12 21.31 1.34 0.56
C ASP A 12 19.85 1.63 0.20
N PRO A 13 18.86 0.89 0.75
CA PRO A 13 17.44 1.13 0.51
C PRO A 13 16.96 2.53 0.94
N SER A 14 17.72 3.25 1.76
CA SER A 14 17.42 4.64 2.11
C SER A 14 17.59 5.60 0.92
N THR A 15 18.51 5.31 0.00
CA THR A 15 18.85 6.16 -1.15
C THR A 15 18.49 5.51 -2.49
N GLY A 16 18.55 4.19 -2.59
CA GLY A 16 18.19 3.39 -3.76
C GLY A 16 16.85 2.65 -3.60
N TRP A 17 16.36 2.05 -4.68
CA TRP A 17 15.20 1.16 -4.68
C TRP A 17 15.66 -0.28 -4.72
N LEU A 18 15.01 -1.21 -4.00
CA LEU A 18 15.47 -2.61 -3.93
C LEU A 18 15.48 -3.31 -5.29
N ASN A 19 14.80 -2.80 -6.31
CA ASN A 19 14.88 -3.38 -7.67
C ASN A 19 16.09 -2.86 -8.48
N GLY A 20 16.91 -1.97 -7.91
CA GLY A 20 18.11 -1.39 -8.51
C GLY A 20 17.85 -0.47 -9.70
N LYS A 21 16.60 -0.14 -10.03
CA LYS A 21 16.23 0.67 -11.20
C LYS A 21 15.75 2.05 -10.78
N ALA A 22 15.98 3.03 -11.67
CA ALA A 22 15.31 4.32 -11.58
C ALA A 22 13.80 4.10 -11.64
N HIS A 23 13.08 4.81 -10.78
CA HIS A 23 11.64 4.65 -10.67
C HIS A 23 10.95 5.45 -11.79
N ARG A 24 9.91 4.87 -12.40
CA ARG A 24 9.12 5.55 -13.46
C ARG A 24 8.13 6.58 -12.90
N HIS A 25 7.65 6.38 -11.67
CA HIS A 25 6.84 7.39 -10.98
C HIS A 25 7.61 8.70 -10.82
N PRO A 26 6.99 9.85 -11.16
CA PRO A 26 7.54 11.17 -10.88
C PRO A 26 7.99 11.32 -9.42
N HIS A 27 9.10 12.04 -9.21
CA HIS A 27 9.71 12.31 -7.90
C HIS A 27 10.24 11.11 -7.11
N PHE A 28 10.03 9.86 -7.54
CA PHE A 28 10.48 8.69 -6.76
C PHE A 28 12.02 8.51 -6.76
N ASN A 29 12.73 9.22 -7.63
CA ASN A 29 14.19 9.29 -7.61
C ASN A 29 14.74 10.33 -6.60
N GLU A 30 13.88 11.14 -5.96
CA GLU A 30 14.26 12.16 -4.96
C GLU A 30 14.42 11.54 -3.55
N ALA A 31 15.38 10.64 -3.39
CA ALA A 31 15.49 9.83 -2.18
C ALA A 31 15.62 10.64 -0.88
N ALA A 32 16.37 11.75 -0.89
CA ALA A 32 16.50 12.63 0.26
C ALA A 32 15.17 13.28 0.67
N LYS A 33 14.34 13.67 -0.30
CA LYS A 33 13.01 14.23 -0.05
C LYS A 33 12.09 13.16 0.54
N ILE A 34 12.11 11.95 -0.02
CA ILE A 34 11.33 10.82 0.51
C ILE A 34 11.73 10.49 1.95
N ASP A 35 13.03 10.35 2.24
CA ASP A 35 13.53 10.10 3.60
C ASP A 35 13.10 11.21 4.58
N SER A 36 13.16 12.47 4.15
CA SER A 36 12.65 13.61 4.94
C SER A 36 11.15 13.50 5.23
N LEU A 37 10.33 13.16 4.24
CA LEU A 37 8.89 12.97 4.41
C LEU A 37 8.58 11.80 5.35
N VAL A 38 9.25 10.66 5.16
CA VAL A 38 9.12 9.48 6.03
C VAL A 38 9.42 9.85 7.48
N LYS A 39 10.52 10.58 7.74
CA LYS A 39 10.86 11.05 9.08
C LYS A 39 9.80 12.01 9.65
N THR A 40 9.28 12.90 8.82
CA THR A 40 8.26 13.89 9.25
C THR A 40 6.94 13.20 9.62
N ILE A 41 6.59 12.07 8.98
CA ILE A 41 5.40 11.29 9.31
C ILE A 41 5.65 10.34 10.49
N LYS A 42 6.75 9.57 10.46
CA LYS A 42 6.99 8.50 11.45
C LYS A 42 7.40 9.03 12.82
N ARG A 43 8.15 10.13 12.91
CA ARG A 43 8.60 10.66 14.21
C ARG A 43 7.43 11.04 15.12
N PRO A 44 6.44 11.84 14.69
CA PRO A 44 5.29 12.17 15.53
C PRO A 44 4.38 10.97 15.80
N LEU A 45 4.22 10.04 14.84
CA LEU A 45 3.50 8.78 15.05
C LEU A 45 4.14 7.96 16.19
N LEU A 46 5.45 7.73 16.11
CA LEU A 46 6.18 6.99 17.15
C LEU A 46 6.16 7.74 18.49
N SER A 47 6.19 9.07 18.48
CA SER A 47 6.01 9.91 19.68
C SER A 47 4.65 9.65 20.35
N CYS A 48 3.56 9.58 19.58
CA CYS A 48 2.24 9.19 20.09
C CYS A 48 2.24 7.79 20.68
N ILE A 49 2.86 6.81 20.00
CA ILE A 49 2.93 5.43 20.49
C ILE A 49 3.72 5.35 21.79
N LEU A 50 4.86 6.05 21.91
CA LEU A 50 5.65 6.12 23.14
C LEU A 50 4.88 6.75 24.31
N LYS A 51 4.09 7.80 24.05
CA LYS A 51 3.15 8.35 25.06
C LYS A 51 2.14 7.27 25.49
N GLY A 52 1.66 6.47 24.55
CA GLY A 52 0.80 5.32 24.84
C GLY A 52 1.46 4.27 25.74
N CYS A 53 2.73 3.93 25.47
CA CYS A 53 3.51 3.03 26.32
C CYS A 53 3.63 3.54 27.75
N MET A 54 3.89 4.85 27.95
CA MET A 54 3.98 5.44 29.29
C MET A 54 2.67 5.34 30.07
N ILE A 55 1.55 5.62 29.41
CA ILE A 55 0.22 5.49 30.05
C ILE A 55 -0.03 4.03 30.43
N LEU A 56 0.30 3.10 29.53
CA LEU A 56 0.06 1.69 29.77
C LEU A 56 0.96 1.11 30.88
N LEU A 57 2.24 1.49 30.93
CA LEU A 57 3.17 1.12 32.02
C LEU A 57 2.65 1.56 33.39
N ALA A 58 2.12 2.79 33.47
CA ALA A 58 1.53 3.31 34.69
C ALA A 58 0.28 2.50 35.09
N ARG A 59 -0.59 2.16 34.12
CA ARG A 59 -1.81 1.36 34.35
C ARG A 59 -1.51 -0.06 34.84
N THR A 60 -0.45 -0.68 34.32
CA THR A 60 -0.07 -2.05 34.68
C THR A 60 0.85 -2.11 35.91
N GLY A 61 1.18 -0.98 36.52
CA GLY A 61 2.12 -0.92 37.65
C GLY A 61 3.52 -1.44 37.31
N SER A 62 3.94 -1.36 36.04
CA SER A 62 5.19 -1.96 35.54
C SER A 62 6.35 -0.96 35.44
N MET A 63 6.17 0.26 35.93
CA MET A 63 7.16 1.35 35.85
C MET A 63 8.50 1.01 36.51
N ASP A 64 8.50 0.20 37.57
CA ASP A 64 9.73 -0.18 38.28
C ASP A 64 10.46 -1.37 37.63
N LEU A 65 9.79 -2.09 36.71
CA LEU A 65 10.30 -3.32 36.08
C LEU A 65 10.79 -3.10 34.65
N VAL A 66 10.40 -1.98 34.03
CA VAL A 66 10.68 -1.69 32.62
C VAL A 66 11.26 -0.29 32.52
N PRO A 67 12.44 -0.12 31.90
CA PRO A 67 13.04 1.19 31.78
C PRO A 67 12.14 2.12 30.96
N PRO A 68 11.80 3.33 31.45
CA PRO A 68 10.90 4.23 30.74
C PRO A 68 11.54 4.73 29.44
N PRO A 69 10.74 5.19 28.46
CA PRO A 69 11.22 5.64 27.16
C PRO A 69 12.16 6.84 27.13
N GLY A 70 12.48 7.55 28.22
CA GLY A 70 13.34 8.75 28.19
C GLY A 70 14.67 8.53 27.44
N ASP A 71 15.71 8.11 28.16
CA ASP A 71 17.00 7.76 27.54
C ASP A 71 16.96 6.45 26.74
N ASN A 72 15.83 5.73 26.78
CA ASN A 72 15.62 4.46 26.09
C ASN A 72 14.69 4.58 24.88
N SER A 73 14.42 5.80 24.40
CA SER A 73 13.39 6.04 23.38
C SER A 73 13.62 5.26 22.10
N THR A 74 14.88 5.14 21.65
CA THR A 74 15.26 4.35 20.48
C THR A 74 15.01 2.85 20.69
N LEU A 75 15.26 2.30 21.89
CA LEU A 75 14.94 0.88 22.18
C LEU A 75 13.45 0.61 22.09
N TRP A 76 12.64 1.50 22.67
CA TRP A 76 11.18 1.40 22.58
C TRP A 76 10.68 1.52 21.14
N LYS A 77 11.18 2.51 20.38
CA LYS A 77 10.87 2.68 18.97
C LYS A 77 11.26 1.46 18.15
N ALA A 78 12.46 0.92 18.37
CA ALA A 78 12.94 -0.29 17.71
C ALA A 78 11.97 -1.45 17.99
N ARG A 79 11.66 -1.69 19.26
CA ARG A 79 10.81 -2.82 19.63
C ARG A 79 9.38 -2.70 19.08
N ILE A 80 8.78 -1.53 19.17
CA ILE A 80 7.45 -1.26 18.60
C ILE A 80 7.47 -1.43 17.08
N SER A 81 8.49 -0.89 16.42
CA SER A 81 8.58 -0.88 14.97
C SER A 81 8.75 -2.28 14.38
N LEU A 82 9.34 -3.21 15.13
CA LEU A 82 9.49 -4.62 14.74
C LEU A 82 8.41 -5.54 15.32
N HIS A 83 7.37 -4.97 15.92
CA HIS A 83 6.14 -5.71 16.18
C HIS A 83 5.35 -5.89 14.89
N LYS A 84 4.90 -7.13 14.62
CA LYS A 84 4.00 -7.43 13.52
C LYS A 84 2.60 -6.90 13.89
N TYR A 85 2.11 -5.94 13.13
CA TYR A 85 0.79 -5.36 13.32
C TYR A 85 -0.03 -5.62 12.05
N GLY A 86 -0.93 -6.61 12.14
CA GLY A 86 -1.56 -7.20 10.95
C GLY A 86 -0.51 -7.87 10.08
N VAL A 87 -0.25 -7.29 8.91
CA VAL A 87 0.73 -7.79 7.92
C VAL A 87 1.89 -6.80 7.70
N VAL A 88 2.13 -5.88 8.64
CA VAL A 88 3.12 -4.80 8.51
C VAL A 88 4.01 -4.74 9.75
N TYR A 89 5.29 -4.46 9.52
CA TYR A 89 6.24 -4.00 10.51
C TYR A 89 6.59 -2.55 10.20
N LEU A 90 6.41 -1.62 11.14
CA LEU A 90 6.73 -0.21 10.90
C LEU A 90 8.22 0.04 10.63
N GLY A 91 9.11 -0.86 11.08
CA GLY A 91 10.56 -0.72 10.90
C GLY A 91 10.98 -0.98 9.46
N THR A 92 11.96 -0.21 8.98
CA THR A 92 12.62 -0.44 7.69
C THR A 92 14.01 -1.07 7.87
N ARG A 93 14.58 -1.62 6.80
CA ARG A 93 15.97 -2.08 6.75
C ARG A 93 16.96 -0.96 7.11
N SER A 94 16.69 0.27 6.65
CA SER A 94 17.55 1.43 6.92
C SER A 94 17.57 1.76 8.41
N GLU A 95 16.41 1.91 9.05
CA GLU A 95 16.31 2.18 10.49
C GLU A 95 16.93 1.06 11.33
N CYS A 96 16.70 -0.21 10.94
CA CYS A 96 17.31 -1.35 11.62
C CYS A 96 18.84 -1.26 11.60
N ARG A 97 19.43 -0.88 10.47
CA ARG A 97 20.87 -0.79 10.29
C ARG A 97 21.49 0.44 10.94
N SER A 98 20.87 1.60 10.78
CA SER A 98 21.46 2.88 11.17
C SER A 98 21.18 3.27 12.62
N GLU A 99 20.12 2.73 13.23
CA GLU A 99 19.66 3.18 14.55
C GLU A 99 19.35 2.00 15.49
N PHE A 100 18.47 1.08 15.09
CA PHE A 100 17.92 0.12 16.04
C PHE A 100 18.91 -0.96 16.47
N LEU A 101 19.74 -1.47 15.56
CA LEU A 101 20.75 -2.47 15.90
C LEU A 101 21.78 -1.91 16.89
N LEU A 102 22.26 -0.69 16.66
CA LEU A 102 23.21 -0.02 17.55
C LEU A 102 22.63 0.18 18.96
N ALA A 103 21.37 0.60 19.05
CA ALA A 103 20.70 0.77 20.34
C ALA A 103 20.52 -0.58 21.06
N LEU A 104 20.06 -1.60 20.34
CA LEU A 104 19.90 -2.97 20.86
C LEU A 104 21.21 -3.52 21.42
N GLU A 105 22.31 -3.40 20.69
CA GLU A 105 23.63 -3.89 21.10
C GLU A 105 24.21 -3.12 22.29
N ALA A 106 23.93 -1.82 22.38
CA ALA A 106 24.39 -1.00 23.49
C ALA A 106 23.69 -1.33 24.83
N ARG A 107 22.43 -1.81 24.79
CA ARG A 107 21.61 -2.04 25.99
C ARG A 107 20.67 -3.26 25.84
N PRO A 108 21.20 -4.49 25.71
CA PRO A 108 20.39 -5.68 25.44
C PRO A 108 19.40 -6.01 26.56
N GLU A 109 19.81 -5.93 27.83
CA GLU A 109 18.93 -6.23 28.99
C GLU A 109 17.72 -5.29 29.07
N ALA A 110 17.92 -4.00 28.78
CA ALA A 110 16.84 -3.03 28.71
C ALA A 110 15.85 -3.36 27.57
N PHE A 111 16.36 -3.80 26.42
CA PHE A 111 15.52 -4.23 25.31
C PHE A 111 14.69 -5.47 25.66
N GLU A 112 15.28 -6.45 26.35
CA GLU A 112 14.57 -7.65 26.81
C GLU A 112 13.43 -7.31 27.77
N ALA A 113 13.65 -6.40 28.73
CA ALA A 113 12.60 -5.93 29.63
C ALA A 113 11.45 -5.25 28.87
N ILE A 114 11.78 -4.40 27.89
CA ILE A 114 10.79 -3.72 27.03
C ILE A 114 10.02 -4.75 26.18
N ASP A 115 10.71 -5.71 25.58
CA ASP A 115 10.11 -6.77 24.78
C ASP A 115 9.15 -7.64 25.61
N ALA A 116 9.58 -8.06 26.80
CA ALA A 116 8.75 -8.83 27.72
C ALA A 116 7.47 -8.08 28.09
N PHE A 117 7.54 -6.77 28.32
CA PHE A 117 6.36 -5.94 28.58
C PHE A 117 5.43 -5.85 27.35
N LEU A 118 5.99 -5.57 26.18
CA LEU A 118 5.20 -5.37 24.95
C LEU A 118 4.56 -6.65 24.40
N ARG A 119 5.09 -7.83 24.72
CA ARG A 119 4.48 -9.13 24.39
C ARG A 119 3.29 -9.50 25.28
N ARG A 120 3.22 -8.99 26.51
CA ARG A 120 2.14 -9.31 27.44
C ARG A 120 0.85 -8.63 27.03
N ASP A 121 -0.27 -9.33 27.19
CA ASP A 121 -1.64 -8.80 27.04
C ASP A 121 -1.84 -7.91 25.80
N TYR A 122 -1.19 -8.27 24.68
CA TYR A 122 -1.24 -7.53 23.42
C TYR A 122 -0.84 -6.05 23.54
N ASN A 123 0.02 -5.71 24.51
CA ASN A 123 0.42 -4.34 24.82
C ASN A 123 0.94 -3.59 23.59
N ALA A 124 1.75 -4.23 22.74
CA ALA A 124 2.24 -3.63 21.50
C ALA A 124 1.10 -3.20 20.55
N ILE A 125 0.08 -4.05 20.36
CA ILE A 125 -1.08 -3.72 19.52
C ILE A 125 -1.86 -2.55 20.13
N ARG A 126 -2.11 -2.61 21.44
CA ARG A 126 -2.87 -1.58 22.17
C ARG A 126 -2.21 -0.20 22.09
N VAL A 127 -0.88 -0.13 22.25
CA VAL A 127 -0.16 1.16 22.15
C VAL A 127 -0.08 1.68 20.72
N ILE A 128 -0.02 0.80 19.71
CA ILE A 128 -0.10 1.20 18.30
C ILE A 128 -1.50 1.71 17.98
N ASN A 129 -2.55 1.02 18.43
CA ASN A 129 -3.95 1.43 18.29
C ASN A 129 -4.17 2.85 18.86
N TYR A 130 -3.71 3.07 20.10
CA TYR A 130 -3.71 4.38 20.74
C TYR A 130 -2.91 5.42 19.95
N GLY A 131 -1.68 5.07 19.56
CA GLY A 131 -0.74 6.01 18.96
C GLY A 131 -1.20 6.51 17.59
N VAL A 132 -1.72 5.63 16.73
CA VAL A 132 -2.28 6.02 15.43
C VAL A 132 -3.53 6.88 15.61
N HIS A 133 -4.45 6.49 16.50
CA HIS A 133 -5.65 7.29 16.78
C HIS A 133 -5.28 8.70 17.20
N ARG A 134 -4.37 8.82 18.17
CA ARG A 134 -3.88 10.11 18.66
C ARG A 134 -3.15 10.91 17.60
N PHE A 135 -2.34 10.26 16.76
CA PHE A 135 -1.59 10.94 15.71
C PHE A 135 -2.48 11.61 14.68
N ILE A 136 -3.62 10.99 14.34
CA ILE A 136 -4.59 11.55 13.39
C ILE A 136 -5.48 12.62 14.05
N THR A 137 -5.86 12.45 15.32
CA THR A 137 -6.87 13.30 15.98
C THR A 137 -6.30 14.49 16.73
N ASP A 138 -5.07 14.40 17.25
CA ASP A 138 -4.44 15.45 18.05
C ASP A 138 -3.31 16.15 17.29
N THR A 139 -3.03 17.40 17.69
CA THR A 139 -1.75 18.04 17.37
C THR A 139 -0.63 17.36 18.14
N THR A 140 0.34 16.75 17.44
CA THR A 140 1.52 16.12 18.04
C THR A 140 2.80 16.67 17.43
N ASP A 141 3.71 17.13 18.29
CA ASP A 141 5.05 17.61 17.89
C ASP A 141 5.00 18.67 16.77
N GLY A 142 4.00 19.56 16.83
CA GLY A 142 3.77 20.63 15.84
C GLY A 142 3.05 20.17 14.57
N VAL A 143 2.77 18.87 14.42
CA VAL A 143 2.01 18.31 13.30
C VAL A 143 0.54 18.19 13.69
N ARG A 144 -0.34 18.69 12.83
CA ARG A 144 -1.79 18.52 12.94
C ARG A 144 -2.31 18.07 11.57
N PHE A 145 -3.11 17.01 11.56
CA PHE A 145 -3.80 16.63 10.34
C PHE A 145 -4.99 17.56 10.09
N ASP A 146 -5.13 17.97 8.84
CA ASP A 146 -6.42 18.34 8.28
C ASP A 146 -7.18 17.04 8.01
N VAL A 147 -8.23 16.81 8.79
CA VAL A 147 -9.02 15.58 8.73
C VAL A 147 -10.38 15.93 8.17
N THR A 148 -10.72 15.38 7.01
CA THR A 148 -12.07 15.52 6.46
C THR A 148 -12.87 14.24 6.59
N HIS A 149 -14.19 14.43 6.61
CA HIS A 149 -15.16 13.39 6.89
C HIS A 149 -16.20 13.29 5.76
N PRO A 150 -15.79 12.85 4.57
CA PRO A 150 -16.61 12.92 3.36
C PRO A 150 -17.76 11.89 3.30
N GLY A 151 -18.19 11.32 4.42
CA GLY A 151 -19.26 10.33 4.50
C GLY A 151 -18.83 8.91 4.05
N ARG A 152 -19.74 8.18 3.39
CA ARG A 152 -19.71 6.71 3.20
C ARG A 152 -18.58 6.06 2.34
N PRO A 153 -17.70 6.73 1.55
CA PRO A 153 -16.78 5.98 0.68
C PRO A 153 -15.47 5.47 1.32
N VAL A 154 -15.01 6.03 2.45
CA VAL A 154 -13.76 5.56 3.10
C VAL A 154 -13.99 4.11 3.54
N PRO A 155 -13.06 3.15 3.37
CA PRO A 155 -13.17 1.83 4.01
C PRO A 155 -13.08 1.90 5.55
N PRO A 156 -13.62 0.92 6.30
CA PRO A 156 -13.47 0.91 7.76
C PRO A 156 -12.01 0.86 8.18
N TYR A 157 -11.63 1.68 9.15
CA TYR A 157 -10.30 1.84 9.73
C TYR A 157 -9.19 2.22 8.76
N ALA A 158 -9.55 2.67 7.55
CA ALA A 158 -8.62 3.18 6.55
C ALA A 158 -8.40 4.69 6.72
N ILE A 159 -7.20 5.12 6.39
CA ILE A 159 -6.76 6.51 6.36
C ILE A 159 -6.44 6.85 4.91
N SER A 160 -7.36 7.55 4.23
CA SER A 160 -7.21 7.89 2.82
C SER A 160 -6.43 9.19 2.66
N SER A 161 -5.17 9.08 2.26
CA SER A 161 -4.25 10.23 2.18
C SER A 161 -4.47 11.10 0.95
N ILE A 162 -4.71 12.40 1.14
CA ILE A 162 -4.90 13.38 0.06
C ILE A 162 -3.59 14.14 -0.23
N GLY A 163 -2.85 14.50 0.81
CA GLY A 163 -1.62 15.30 0.70
C GLY A 163 -0.89 15.41 2.04
N PRO A 164 0.09 16.32 2.18
CA PRO A 164 0.81 16.53 3.43
C PRO A 164 -0.13 16.80 4.59
N PHE A 165 -0.17 15.86 5.55
CA PHE A 165 -1.03 15.92 6.72
C PHE A 165 -2.50 16.22 6.41
N HIS A 166 -3.00 15.74 5.27
CA HIS A 166 -4.40 15.87 4.89
C HIS A 166 -4.95 14.49 4.55
N VAL A 167 -5.92 14.03 5.33
CA VAL A 167 -6.48 12.68 5.24
C VAL A 167 -8.00 12.71 5.32
N ASP A 168 -8.61 11.71 4.68
CA ASP A 168 -10.02 11.40 4.81
C ASP A 168 -10.20 10.12 5.61
N VAL A 169 -11.06 10.19 6.62
CA VAL A 169 -11.36 9.07 7.52
C VAL A 169 -12.85 8.97 7.78
N ARG A 170 -13.33 7.78 8.13
CA ARG A 170 -14.69 7.65 8.68
C ARG A 170 -14.75 8.31 10.04
N PRO A 171 -15.75 9.16 10.32
CA PRO A 171 -15.94 9.73 11.65
C PRO A 171 -15.98 8.65 12.74
N GLN A 172 -16.74 7.57 12.51
CA GLN A 172 -17.02 6.54 13.51
C GLN A 172 -15.77 5.79 13.97
N ASP A 173 -14.79 5.62 13.07
CA ASP A 173 -13.55 4.91 13.40
C ASP A 173 -12.66 5.74 14.35
N PHE A 174 -12.80 7.07 14.33
CA PHE A 174 -12.04 8.01 15.15
C PHE A 174 -12.90 8.69 16.24
N GLU A 175 -14.10 8.17 16.53
CA GLU A 175 -14.96 8.68 17.61
C GLU A 175 -14.41 8.30 19.00
N GLY A 176 -14.44 9.26 19.93
CA GLY A 176 -14.04 9.08 21.33
C GLY A 176 -12.56 9.38 21.61
N GLU A 177 -12.14 9.17 22.86
CA GLU A 177 -10.77 9.45 23.28
C GLU A 177 -9.81 8.32 22.86
N SER A 178 -8.57 8.68 22.50
CA SER A 178 -7.51 7.73 22.15
C SER A 178 -7.28 6.66 23.24
N ILE A 179 -7.51 7.00 24.51
CA ILE A 179 -7.36 6.09 25.66
C ILE A 179 -8.25 4.84 25.54
N SER A 180 -9.45 4.96 24.96
CA SER A 180 -10.37 3.83 24.73
C SER A 180 -9.78 2.76 23.81
N ARG A 181 -8.76 3.11 23.02
CA ARG A 181 -8.10 2.18 22.08
C ARG A 181 -7.21 1.16 22.79
N PHE A 182 -6.88 1.38 24.06
CA PHE A 182 -6.17 0.38 24.86
C PHE A 182 -7.00 -0.88 25.10
N ASP A 183 -8.33 -0.80 25.03
CA ASP A 183 -9.20 -1.96 25.27
C ASP A 183 -9.26 -2.91 24.06
N VAL A 184 -8.71 -2.50 22.91
CA VAL A 184 -8.72 -3.29 21.69
C VAL A 184 -7.39 -4.04 21.53
N THR A 185 -7.47 -5.38 21.60
CA THR A 185 -6.32 -6.30 21.50
C THR A 185 -5.98 -6.75 20.08
N ARG A 186 -6.77 -6.34 19.09
CA ARG A 186 -6.52 -6.62 17.67
C ARG A 186 -6.07 -5.37 16.91
N PRO A 187 -5.34 -5.51 15.79
CA PRO A 187 -5.06 -4.39 14.91
C PRO A 187 -6.37 -3.73 14.44
N LEU A 188 -6.47 -2.40 14.59
CA LEU A 188 -7.57 -1.60 14.05
C LEU A 188 -7.19 -1.05 12.66
N TRP A 189 -6.09 -0.31 12.63
CA TRP A 189 -5.66 0.49 11.48
C TRP A 189 -4.97 -0.33 10.38
N ASN A 190 -5.02 0.15 9.15
CA ASN A 190 -4.14 -0.35 8.09
C ASN A 190 -2.85 0.48 8.05
N LEU A 191 -1.76 -0.02 8.64
CA LEU A 191 -0.49 0.75 8.68
C LEU A 191 0.12 1.01 7.29
N HIS A 192 -0.28 0.25 6.26
CA HIS A 192 0.08 0.53 4.88
C HIS A 192 -0.34 1.94 4.42
N ASP A 193 -1.37 2.52 5.05
CA ASP A 193 -1.87 3.85 4.72
C ASP A 193 -0.82 4.95 4.97
N PHE A 194 0.23 4.68 5.76
CA PHE A 194 1.37 5.59 5.88
C PHE A 194 2.29 5.61 4.65
N ALA A 195 2.28 4.55 3.83
CA ALA A 195 2.91 4.58 2.50
C ALA A 195 2.10 5.47 1.55
N HIS A 196 0.78 5.37 1.56
CA HIS A 196 -0.12 6.30 0.88
C HIS A 196 0.11 7.73 1.33
N GLN A 197 0.22 7.98 2.64
CA GLN A 197 0.51 9.31 3.18
C GLN A 197 1.85 9.85 2.69
N THR A 198 2.87 9.01 2.62
CA THR A 198 4.20 9.43 2.14
C THR A 198 4.15 9.77 0.64
N ALA A 199 3.50 8.94 -0.18
CA ALA A 199 3.33 9.18 -1.61
C ALA A 199 2.52 10.46 -1.87
N ALA A 200 1.35 10.61 -1.23
CA ALA A 200 0.52 11.81 -1.35
C ALA A 200 1.26 13.07 -0.88
N SER A 201 2.10 12.98 0.16
CA SER A 201 2.93 14.11 0.61
C SER A 201 4.05 14.48 -0.36
N LEU A 202 4.49 13.55 -1.22
CA LEU A 202 5.52 13.79 -2.22
C LEU A 202 4.99 14.62 -3.39
N CYS A 203 3.78 14.30 -3.87
CA CYS A 203 3.06 15.04 -4.91
C CYS A 203 1.54 14.78 -4.82
N PRO A 204 0.76 15.65 -4.15
CA PRO A 204 -0.68 15.45 -3.93
C PRO A 204 -1.51 15.29 -5.21
N THR A 205 -1.18 16.04 -6.26
CA THR A 205 -1.93 16.02 -7.54
C THR A 205 -1.82 14.67 -8.25
N LEU A 206 -0.65 14.03 -8.14
CA LEU A 206 -0.36 12.74 -8.77
C LEU A 206 -0.78 11.55 -7.89
N PHE A 207 -0.45 11.60 -6.59
CA PHE A 207 -0.50 10.44 -5.69
C PHE A 207 -1.55 10.57 -4.59
N GLY A 208 -2.23 11.71 -4.47
CA GLY A 208 -3.30 11.92 -3.51
C GLY A 208 -4.56 11.14 -3.86
N CYS A 209 -5.30 10.74 -2.83
CA CYS A 209 -6.59 10.09 -2.97
C CYS A 209 -7.61 11.02 -3.65
N LYS A 210 -8.26 10.51 -4.71
CA LYS A 210 -9.26 11.25 -5.49
C LYS A 210 -10.70 10.78 -5.22
N TYR A 211 -10.91 9.87 -4.27
CA TYR A 211 -12.20 9.19 -4.02
C TYR A 211 -13.32 10.21 -3.80
N PHE A 212 -13.10 11.15 -2.90
CA PHE A 212 -14.21 11.96 -2.39
C PHE A 212 -14.55 13.15 -3.27
N LYS A 213 -13.57 13.65 -4.01
CA LYS A 213 -13.81 14.76 -4.94
C LYS A 213 -14.56 14.29 -6.19
N PHE A 214 -14.28 13.09 -6.71
CA PHE A 214 -14.77 12.67 -8.02
C PHE A 214 -15.45 11.29 -8.06
N LEU A 215 -14.91 10.27 -7.38
CA LEU A 215 -15.50 8.92 -7.42
C LEU A 215 -16.94 8.90 -6.89
N VAL A 216 -17.24 9.69 -5.86
CA VAL A 216 -18.60 9.77 -5.28
C VAL A 216 -19.66 10.29 -6.26
N GLN A 217 -19.23 10.96 -7.34
CA GLN A 217 -20.12 11.45 -8.39
C GLN A 217 -20.43 10.37 -9.45
N LEU A 218 -19.70 9.25 -9.46
CA LEU A 218 -19.89 8.15 -10.40
C LEU A 218 -21.06 7.23 -9.99
N PRO A 219 -21.66 6.47 -10.92
CA PRO A 219 -22.75 5.54 -10.61
C PRO A 219 -22.29 4.45 -9.64
N SER A 220 -23.23 3.88 -8.87
CA SER A 220 -22.96 2.82 -7.90
C SER A 220 -22.16 1.67 -8.50
N GLU A 221 -22.50 1.28 -9.72
CA GLU A 221 -21.92 0.15 -10.46
C GLU A 221 -20.42 0.39 -10.73
N LEU A 222 -20.04 1.64 -11.06
CA LEU A 222 -18.64 2.00 -11.27
C LEU A 222 -17.89 2.12 -9.93
N THR A 223 -18.50 2.71 -8.91
CA THR A 223 -17.85 2.79 -7.59
C THR A 223 -17.63 1.40 -6.96
N ALA A 224 -18.48 0.43 -7.28
CA ALA A 224 -18.37 -0.95 -6.82
C ALA A 224 -17.18 -1.70 -7.46
N LEU A 225 -16.61 -1.21 -8.56
CA LEU A 225 -15.40 -1.79 -9.15
C LEU A 225 -14.18 -1.66 -8.23
N ILE A 226 -14.12 -0.62 -7.42
CA ILE A 226 -12.95 -0.33 -6.58
C ILE A 226 -13.22 -0.48 -5.09
N ARG A 227 -14.48 -0.43 -4.67
CA ARG A 227 -14.86 -0.74 -3.29
C ARG A 227 -14.75 -2.24 -3.11
N SER A 228 -13.79 -2.69 -2.31
CA SER A 228 -13.76 -4.06 -1.81
C SER A 228 -15.04 -4.30 -1.01
N PRO A 229 -16.07 -4.99 -1.55
CA PRO A 229 -17.23 -5.32 -0.76
C PRO A 229 -16.74 -6.25 0.33
N GLY A 230 -17.12 -6.02 1.58
CA GLY A 230 -16.75 -6.90 2.69
C GLY A 230 -16.98 -8.34 2.26
N MET A 231 -15.90 -9.12 2.25
CA MET A 231 -15.86 -10.50 1.80
C MET A 231 -16.61 -11.41 2.77
N GLY A 232 -17.94 -11.32 2.72
CA GLY A 232 -18.87 -12.30 3.25
C GLY A 232 -19.55 -12.97 2.07
N ASP A 233 -19.05 -14.15 1.74
CA ASP A 233 -19.76 -15.26 1.10
C ASP A 233 -20.70 -14.92 -0.06
N LEU A 234 -20.18 -14.85 -1.30
CA LEU A 234 -20.90 -15.10 -2.56
C LEU A 234 -19.92 -15.02 -3.75
N GLU A 235 -20.21 -15.77 -4.83
CA GLU A 235 -19.54 -15.57 -6.12
C GLU A 235 -19.52 -14.08 -6.46
N PRO A 236 -18.36 -13.50 -6.82
CA PRO A 236 -18.25 -12.06 -6.90
C PRO A 236 -19.17 -11.54 -8.01
N ALA A 237 -20.14 -10.71 -7.63
CA ALA A 237 -21.05 -10.07 -8.58
C ALA A 237 -20.31 -9.23 -9.64
N ILE A 238 -19.09 -8.77 -9.34
CA ILE A 238 -18.24 -7.99 -10.24
C ILE A 238 -16.90 -8.69 -10.44
N LYS A 239 -16.81 -9.44 -11.54
CA LYS A 239 -15.66 -10.29 -11.91
C LYS A 239 -14.39 -9.51 -12.34
N CYS A 240 -14.48 -8.19 -12.49
CA CYS A 240 -13.34 -7.32 -12.79
C CYS A 240 -13.01 -6.30 -11.68
N SER A 241 -13.60 -6.45 -10.49
CA SER A 241 -13.30 -5.51 -9.40
C SER A 241 -11.83 -5.57 -8.99
N ASP A 242 -11.31 -4.43 -8.58
CA ASP A 242 -9.89 -4.21 -8.36
C ASP A 242 -9.36 -5.10 -7.22
N GLY A 243 -10.17 -5.25 -6.16
CA GLY A 243 -9.92 -6.15 -5.05
C GLY A 243 -9.97 -7.63 -5.44
N LEU A 244 -10.89 -8.04 -6.32
CA LEU A 244 -10.97 -9.42 -6.82
C LEU A 244 -9.72 -9.79 -7.62
N VAL A 245 -9.39 -8.98 -8.63
CA VAL A 245 -8.25 -9.25 -9.51
C VAL A 245 -6.96 -9.24 -8.69
N PHE A 246 -6.77 -8.26 -7.80
CA PHE A 246 -5.58 -8.19 -6.97
C PHE A 246 -5.50 -9.30 -5.92
N SER A 247 -6.52 -9.51 -5.10
CA SER A 247 -6.44 -10.41 -3.95
C SER A 247 -6.62 -11.87 -4.33
N HIS A 248 -7.46 -12.18 -5.33
CA HIS A 248 -7.88 -13.55 -5.62
C HIS A 248 -7.35 -14.12 -6.92
N LEU A 249 -7.18 -13.32 -7.98
CA LEU A 249 -6.70 -13.85 -9.27
C LEU A 249 -5.18 -13.74 -9.41
N LEU A 250 -4.62 -12.61 -8.99
CA LEU A 250 -3.18 -12.37 -9.07
C LEU A 250 -2.37 -13.15 -8.00
N THR A 251 -3.01 -13.58 -6.91
CA THR A 251 -2.32 -14.35 -5.86
C THR A 251 -1.95 -15.76 -6.32
N PRO A 252 -2.88 -16.59 -6.86
CA PRO A 252 -2.55 -17.92 -7.37
C PRO A 252 -1.65 -17.84 -8.59
N LEU A 253 -1.84 -16.84 -9.46
CA LEU A 253 -0.93 -16.58 -10.58
C LEU A 253 0.51 -16.35 -10.10
N PHE A 254 0.71 -15.44 -9.16
CA PHE A 254 2.04 -15.20 -8.60
C PHE A 254 2.65 -16.47 -7.99
N ALA A 255 1.87 -17.17 -7.15
CA ALA A 255 2.32 -18.39 -6.50
C ALA A 255 2.73 -19.43 -7.53
N ARG A 256 1.91 -19.66 -8.57
CA ARG A 256 2.22 -20.60 -9.65
C ARG A 256 3.52 -20.24 -10.38
N GLU A 257 3.68 -19.00 -10.81
CA GLU A 257 4.87 -18.56 -11.55
C GLU A 257 6.16 -18.60 -10.70
N VAL A 258 6.04 -18.38 -9.38
CA VAL A 258 7.18 -18.40 -8.44
C VAL A 258 7.50 -19.81 -7.92
N GLU A 259 6.48 -20.63 -7.61
CA GLU A 259 6.62 -21.95 -6.99
C GLU A 259 6.84 -23.07 -8.02
N GLN A 260 6.33 -22.96 -9.25
CA GLN A 260 6.64 -23.92 -10.34
C GLN A 260 7.98 -23.64 -11.04
N SER A 261 8.58 -22.50 -10.74
CA SER A 261 9.94 -22.17 -11.17
C SER A 261 10.91 -22.77 -10.18
N GLU A 262 11.77 -23.71 -10.60
CA GLU A 262 13.00 -24.06 -9.88
C GLU A 262 13.92 -22.83 -9.75
N LEU A 263 13.58 -21.81 -8.96
CA LEU A 263 14.34 -20.58 -8.65
C LEU A 263 15.06 -19.84 -9.83
N LYS A 264 14.84 -20.20 -11.11
CA LYS A 264 15.78 -19.87 -12.20
C LYS A 264 15.19 -19.37 -13.52
N ARG A 265 13.86 -19.21 -13.69
CA ARG A 265 13.33 -18.66 -14.96
C ARG A 265 12.94 -17.19 -14.92
N HIS A 266 12.32 -16.72 -13.83
CA HIS A 266 11.82 -15.35 -13.81
C HIS A 266 12.80 -14.34 -13.20
N THR A 267 13.09 -13.29 -13.97
CA THR A 267 13.50 -12.01 -13.42
C THR A 267 12.26 -11.27 -12.92
N TYR A 268 12.44 -10.25 -12.09
CA TYR A 268 11.33 -9.36 -11.72
C TYR A 268 10.54 -8.87 -12.95
N THR A 269 11.25 -8.48 -14.00
CA THR A 269 10.62 -7.98 -15.24
C THR A 269 9.82 -9.07 -15.95
N SER A 270 10.37 -10.27 -16.12
CA SER A 270 9.68 -11.34 -16.86
C SER A 270 8.51 -11.94 -16.08
N LEU A 271 8.54 -11.94 -14.74
CA LEU A 271 7.38 -12.31 -13.92
C LEU A 271 6.24 -11.30 -14.09
N VAL A 272 6.56 -10.00 -13.98
CA VAL A 272 5.58 -8.93 -14.18
C VAL A 272 4.95 -9.04 -15.56
N THR A 273 5.72 -9.26 -16.64
CA THR A 273 5.20 -9.43 -18.00
C THR A 273 4.27 -10.64 -18.12
N ALA A 274 4.69 -11.82 -17.64
CA ALA A 274 3.86 -13.03 -17.73
C ALA A 274 2.50 -12.85 -17.03
N MET A 275 2.50 -12.25 -15.83
CA MET A 275 1.27 -11.96 -15.10
C MET A 275 0.42 -10.87 -15.78
N THR A 276 1.06 -9.87 -16.39
CA THR A 276 0.41 -8.80 -17.14
C THR A 276 -0.42 -9.36 -18.28
N ASP A 277 0.18 -10.23 -19.10
CA ASP A 277 -0.46 -10.78 -20.30
C ASP A 277 -1.69 -11.62 -19.93
N LEU A 278 -1.58 -12.48 -18.91
CA LEU A 278 -2.69 -13.31 -18.43
C LEU A 278 -3.84 -12.47 -17.86
N VAL A 279 -3.55 -11.42 -17.10
CA VAL A 279 -4.60 -10.53 -16.58
C VAL A 279 -5.23 -9.71 -17.71
N ALA A 280 -4.45 -9.23 -18.68
CA ALA A 280 -4.99 -8.52 -19.83
C ALA A 280 -5.93 -9.41 -20.64
N ASP A 281 -5.55 -10.67 -20.90
CA ASP A 281 -6.39 -11.65 -21.60
C ASP A 281 -7.67 -11.98 -20.80
N TYR A 282 -7.57 -12.09 -19.47
CA TYR A 282 -8.74 -12.28 -18.60
C TYR A 282 -9.72 -11.11 -18.70
N LEU A 283 -9.23 -9.87 -18.58
CA LEU A 283 -10.04 -8.66 -18.66
C LEU A 283 -10.67 -8.46 -20.05
N GLN A 284 -10.08 -9.05 -21.10
CA GLN A 284 -10.64 -9.10 -22.45
C GLN A 284 -11.51 -10.35 -22.71
N ALA A 285 -11.88 -11.11 -21.67
CA ALA A 285 -12.68 -12.33 -21.75
C ALA A 285 -12.09 -13.46 -22.65
N ARG A 286 -10.76 -13.45 -22.82
CA ARG A 286 -10.02 -14.40 -23.67
C ARG A 286 -9.55 -15.64 -22.90
N CYS A 287 -9.43 -15.57 -21.59
CA CYS A 287 -9.01 -16.68 -20.74
C CYS A 287 -9.76 -16.72 -19.40
N GLU A 288 -9.48 -17.75 -18.62
CA GLU A 288 -9.99 -17.96 -17.27
C GLU A 288 -8.85 -17.93 -16.26
N LEU A 289 -9.13 -17.46 -15.04
CA LEU A 289 -8.16 -17.41 -13.95
C LEU A 289 -8.72 -18.09 -12.69
N GLU A 290 -7.85 -18.80 -11.99
CA GLU A 290 -8.19 -19.49 -10.74
C GLU A 290 -8.37 -18.49 -9.59
N HIS A 291 -9.44 -18.67 -8.82
CA HIS A 291 -9.76 -17.87 -7.65
C HIS A 291 -9.12 -18.43 -6.37
N ALA A 292 -8.29 -17.63 -5.69
CA ALA A 292 -7.48 -18.07 -4.56
C ALA A 292 -8.23 -18.77 -3.43
N SER A 293 -9.45 -18.34 -3.11
CA SER A 293 -10.19 -18.84 -1.94
C SER A 293 -11.07 -20.04 -2.25
N THR A 294 -11.48 -20.21 -3.50
CA THR A 294 -12.45 -21.24 -3.89
C THR A 294 -11.86 -22.30 -4.82
N GLY A 295 -10.71 -22.03 -5.45
CA GLY A 295 -10.15 -22.86 -6.51
C GLY A 295 -10.98 -22.85 -7.80
N ALA A 296 -12.04 -22.05 -7.87
CA ALA A 296 -12.90 -21.95 -9.04
C ALA A 296 -12.19 -21.19 -10.17
N TRP A 297 -12.36 -21.64 -11.41
CA TRP A 297 -11.92 -20.92 -12.59
C TRP A 297 -12.97 -19.87 -12.95
N LEU A 298 -12.58 -18.60 -12.88
CA LEU A 298 -13.44 -17.48 -13.20
C LEU A 298 -13.20 -17.03 -14.64
N ARG A 299 -14.29 -16.66 -15.31
CA ARG A 299 -14.28 -16.08 -16.65
C ARG A 299 -15.10 -14.80 -16.70
N MET A 300 -14.58 -13.78 -17.38
CA MET A 300 -15.35 -12.60 -17.75
C MET A 300 -16.40 -12.95 -18.82
N GLU A 301 -17.63 -12.48 -18.64
CA GLU A 301 -18.72 -12.71 -19.61
C GLU A 301 -18.57 -11.85 -20.87
N ALA A 302 -17.99 -10.66 -20.71
CA ALA A 302 -17.63 -9.74 -21.78
C ALA A 302 -16.33 -9.01 -21.41
N PRO A 303 -15.58 -8.48 -22.40
CA PRO A 303 -14.46 -7.59 -22.13
C PRO A 303 -14.86 -6.42 -21.23
N VAL A 304 -13.92 -5.94 -20.41
CA VAL A 304 -14.13 -4.68 -19.67
C VAL A 304 -14.39 -3.53 -20.65
N THR A 305 -15.23 -2.57 -20.26
CA THR A 305 -15.49 -1.37 -21.07
C THR A 305 -14.43 -0.30 -20.85
N PRO A 306 -14.25 0.68 -21.77
CA PRO A 306 -13.37 1.83 -21.55
C PRO A 306 -13.66 2.57 -20.24
N THR A 307 -14.94 2.76 -19.92
CA THR A 307 -15.37 3.41 -18.68
C THR A 307 -14.95 2.62 -17.43
N GLN A 308 -15.17 1.29 -17.41
CA GLN A 308 -14.72 0.44 -16.31
C GLN A 308 -13.19 0.46 -16.16
N LEU A 309 -12.48 0.37 -17.28
CA LEU A 309 -11.02 0.40 -17.31
C LEU A 309 -10.45 1.70 -16.74
N SER A 310 -11.01 2.85 -17.11
CA SER A 310 -10.57 4.15 -16.57
C SER A 310 -10.81 4.29 -15.07
N VAL A 311 -11.92 3.77 -14.55
CA VAL A 311 -12.21 3.79 -13.11
C VAL A 311 -11.17 2.95 -12.35
N LEU A 312 -10.92 1.74 -12.85
CA LEU A 312 -9.95 0.80 -12.28
C LEU A 312 -8.52 1.34 -12.36
N ALA A 313 -8.11 1.91 -13.50
CA ALA A 313 -6.78 2.46 -13.71
C ALA A 313 -6.45 3.59 -12.72
N GLN A 314 -7.38 4.52 -12.50
CA GLN A 314 -7.18 5.62 -11.55
C GLN A 314 -7.00 5.13 -10.11
N ASN A 315 -7.73 4.08 -9.70
CA ASN A 315 -7.53 3.46 -8.38
C ASN A 315 -6.18 2.74 -8.30
N LYS A 316 -5.77 2.08 -9.40
CA LYS A 316 -4.52 1.32 -9.42
C LYS A 316 -3.29 2.19 -9.23
N GLU A 317 -3.28 3.41 -9.76
CA GLU A 317 -2.17 4.33 -9.51
C GLU A 317 -2.02 4.68 -8.03
N TYR A 318 -3.13 4.92 -7.35
CA TYR A 318 -3.12 5.19 -5.91
C TYR A 318 -2.50 4.01 -5.15
N GLU A 319 -2.98 2.79 -5.38
CA GLU A 319 -2.48 1.59 -4.72
C GLU A 319 -1.03 1.22 -5.09
N LEU A 320 -0.66 1.33 -6.37
CA LEU A 320 0.69 0.96 -6.81
C LEU A 320 1.73 1.89 -6.21
N THR A 321 1.50 3.21 -6.24
CA THR A 321 2.49 4.19 -5.76
C THR A 321 2.82 3.98 -4.28
N ALA A 322 1.81 3.64 -3.46
CA ALA A 322 2.03 3.23 -2.07
C ALA A 322 2.82 1.92 -1.96
N SER A 323 2.48 0.90 -2.75
CA SER A 323 3.24 -0.36 -2.76
C SER A 323 4.71 -0.17 -3.17
N GLU A 324 5.02 0.77 -4.07
CA GLU A 324 6.39 0.98 -4.55
C GLU A 324 7.24 1.75 -3.52
N ILE A 325 6.66 2.76 -2.86
CA ILE A 325 7.33 3.54 -1.81
C ILE A 325 7.43 2.79 -0.47
N GLU A 326 6.55 1.81 -0.24
CA GLU A 326 6.40 1.06 1.01
C GLU A 326 7.72 0.64 1.64
N GLN A 327 8.64 0.08 0.87
CA GLN A 327 9.96 -0.40 1.35
C GLN A 327 10.83 0.66 2.03
N ARG A 328 10.56 1.96 1.77
CA ARG A 328 11.23 3.10 2.41
C ARG A 328 10.49 3.60 3.65
N VAL A 329 9.26 3.17 3.85
CA VAL A 329 8.38 3.62 4.93
C VAL A 329 8.30 2.56 6.03
N MET A 330 8.18 1.29 5.63
CA MET A 330 7.92 0.14 6.49
C MET A 330 8.41 -1.16 5.83
N THR A 331 8.28 -2.29 6.52
CA THR A 331 8.54 -3.62 5.96
C THR A 331 7.24 -4.40 5.86
N ARG A 332 6.97 -4.98 4.68
CA ARG A 332 5.78 -5.81 4.45
C ARG A 332 6.01 -7.24 4.94
N GLY A 333 5.11 -7.72 5.79
CA GLY A 333 5.03 -9.11 6.22
C GLY A 333 3.87 -9.87 5.57
N GLY A 334 3.65 -11.08 6.06
CA GLY A 334 2.53 -11.94 5.67
C GLY A 334 1.42 -12.02 6.71
N PRO A 335 0.35 -12.79 6.45
CA PRO A 335 -0.55 -13.25 7.50
C PRO A 335 0.21 -13.93 8.65
N GLU A 336 -0.37 -13.93 9.84
CA GLU A 336 0.21 -14.64 10.99
C GLU A 336 0.27 -16.15 10.70
N GLY A 337 1.42 -16.77 10.99
CA GLY A 337 1.67 -18.19 10.75
C GLY A 337 2.05 -18.56 9.31
N ASP A 338 2.11 -17.60 8.37
CA ASP A 338 2.57 -17.88 7.00
C ASP A 338 4.09 -18.05 6.99
N GLY A 339 4.56 -19.28 6.77
CA GLY A 339 5.99 -19.62 6.78
C GLY A 339 6.84 -18.93 5.69
N ARG A 340 6.22 -18.20 4.77
CA ARG A 340 6.92 -17.35 3.78
C ARG A 340 7.26 -15.97 4.32
N ASP A 341 6.76 -15.59 5.49
CA ASP A 341 7.16 -14.36 6.19
C ASP A 341 8.38 -14.69 7.06
N GLU A 342 9.57 -14.40 6.54
CA GLU A 342 10.84 -14.72 7.21
C GLU A 342 11.01 -14.03 8.57
N LEU A 343 10.21 -13.01 8.86
CA LEU A 343 10.24 -12.28 10.13
C LEU A 343 9.30 -12.87 11.18
N ASP A 344 8.25 -13.59 10.78
CA ASP A 344 7.15 -13.96 11.68
C ASP A 344 7.62 -14.86 12.84
N GLY A 345 8.45 -15.87 12.53
CA GLY A 345 9.01 -16.80 13.51
C GLY A 345 10.19 -16.26 14.31
N LEU A 346 10.70 -15.06 13.99
CA LEU A 346 11.83 -14.45 14.69
C LEU A 346 11.36 -13.65 15.90
N ASP A 347 12.16 -13.64 16.97
CA ASP A 347 11.99 -12.67 18.05
C ASP A 347 12.35 -11.24 17.59
N ALA A 348 11.98 -10.23 18.38
CA ALA A 348 12.18 -8.83 17.99
C ALA A 348 13.65 -8.46 17.77
N ALA A 349 14.58 -9.01 18.56
CA ALA A 349 16.00 -8.73 18.40
C ALA A 349 16.57 -9.39 17.14
N ALA A 350 16.15 -10.63 16.85
CA ALA A 350 16.46 -11.35 15.63
C ALA A 350 15.89 -10.66 14.38
N ARG A 351 14.66 -10.12 14.45
CA ARG A 351 14.08 -9.31 13.36
C ARG A 351 14.92 -8.07 13.05
N ILE A 352 15.39 -7.35 14.08
CA ILE A 352 16.27 -6.19 13.91
C ILE A 352 17.56 -6.59 13.20
N ARG A 353 18.25 -7.63 13.70
CA ARG A 353 19.51 -8.12 13.11
C ARG A 353 19.31 -8.58 11.67
N PHE A 354 18.25 -9.35 11.42
CA PHE A 354 17.90 -9.84 10.10
C PHE A 354 17.70 -8.66 9.13
N LEU A 355 16.87 -7.67 9.47
CA LEU A 355 16.58 -6.55 8.58
C LEU A 355 17.78 -5.60 8.40
N ALA A 356 18.61 -5.41 9.44
CA ALA A 356 19.84 -4.64 9.34
C ALA A 356 20.82 -5.25 8.33
N GLY A 357 20.89 -6.58 8.28
CA GLY A 357 21.71 -7.36 7.33
C GLY A 357 21.04 -7.60 5.96
N CYS A 358 19.71 -7.58 5.89
CA CYS A 358 18.95 -7.94 4.69
C CYS A 358 19.20 -6.94 3.54
N ARG A 359 19.58 -7.48 2.37
CA ARG A 359 19.76 -6.72 1.11
C ARG A 359 18.94 -7.30 -0.04
N GLN A 360 17.97 -8.15 0.26
CA GLN A 360 17.06 -8.74 -0.69
C GLN A 360 15.63 -8.27 -0.42
N TRP A 361 14.76 -8.40 -1.41
CA TRP A 361 13.32 -8.28 -1.18
C TRP A 361 12.82 -9.49 -0.39
N LEU A 362 11.87 -9.26 0.52
CA LEU A 362 11.12 -10.33 1.18
C LEU A 362 9.99 -10.84 0.29
N TYR A 363 9.52 -12.06 0.56
CA TYR A 363 8.47 -12.71 -0.24
C TYR A 363 7.25 -11.80 -0.45
N PHE A 364 6.72 -11.23 0.63
CA PHE A 364 5.50 -10.42 0.57
C PHE A 364 5.69 -9.06 -0.10
N GLU A 365 6.88 -8.48 -0.02
CA GLU A 365 7.23 -7.26 -0.74
C GLU A 365 7.28 -7.53 -2.25
N VAL A 366 7.96 -8.60 -2.67
CA VAL A 366 8.04 -9.02 -4.07
C VAL A 366 6.63 -9.30 -4.59
N ARG A 367 5.87 -10.12 -3.85
CA ARG A 367 4.53 -10.52 -4.23
C ARG A 367 3.63 -9.31 -4.47
N ASN A 368 3.47 -8.45 -3.48
CA ASN A 368 2.52 -7.34 -3.59
C ASN A 368 2.94 -6.35 -4.68
N THR A 369 4.23 -5.99 -4.74
CA THR A 369 4.71 -5.02 -5.75
C THR A 369 4.63 -5.58 -7.16
N THR A 370 4.95 -6.88 -7.35
CA THR A 370 4.80 -7.56 -8.65
C THR A 370 3.35 -7.57 -9.09
N LYS A 371 2.43 -7.94 -8.18
CA LYS A 371 1.00 -7.98 -8.47
C LYS A 371 0.46 -6.60 -8.84
N HIS A 372 0.75 -5.55 -8.07
CA HIS A 372 0.29 -4.19 -8.40
C HIS A 372 0.84 -3.74 -9.76
N ARG A 373 2.13 -3.97 -10.03
CA ARG A 373 2.75 -3.55 -11.29
C ARG A 373 2.19 -4.34 -12.49
N ALA A 374 2.02 -5.65 -12.36
CA ALA A 374 1.40 -6.47 -13.40
C ALA A 374 -0.04 -6.04 -13.67
N HIS A 375 -0.80 -5.72 -12.61
CA HIS A 375 -2.18 -5.25 -12.74
C HIS A 375 -2.28 -3.91 -13.48
N LYS A 376 -1.44 -2.94 -13.10
CA LYS A 376 -1.34 -1.64 -13.81
C LYS A 376 -1.00 -1.84 -15.28
N LEU A 377 0.01 -2.65 -15.57
CA LEU A 377 0.44 -2.90 -16.95
C LEU A 377 -0.63 -3.65 -17.74
N ALA A 378 -1.42 -4.52 -17.10
CA ALA A 378 -2.54 -5.19 -17.77
C ALA A 378 -3.57 -4.16 -18.23
N TYR A 379 -3.89 -3.17 -17.41
CA TYR A 379 -4.78 -2.07 -17.82
C TYR A 379 -4.23 -1.28 -19.00
N ARG A 380 -2.92 -1.03 -19.02
CA ARG A 380 -2.27 -0.38 -20.16
C ARG A 380 -2.40 -1.22 -21.43
N VAL A 381 -2.08 -2.51 -21.36
CA VAL A 381 -2.18 -3.45 -22.49
C VAL A 381 -3.63 -3.55 -23.00
N VAL A 382 -4.62 -3.61 -22.10
CA VAL A 382 -6.04 -3.61 -22.49
C VAL A 382 -6.41 -2.31 -23.21
N ALA A 383 -5.98 -1.15 -22.70
CA ALA A 383 -6.26 0.14 -23.34
C ALA A 383 -5.60 0.25 -24.74
N GLU A 384 -4.34 -0.17 -24.87
CA GLU A 384 -3.62 -0.22 -26.15
C GLU A 384 -4.35 -1.12 -27.17
N ARG A 385 -4.79 -2.31 -26.75
CA ARG A 385 -5.51 -3.25 -27.62
C ARG A 385 -6.88 -2.71 -28.05
N MET A 386 -7.65 -2.11 -27.13
CA MET A 386 -8.94 -1.51 -27.45
C MET A 386 -8.82 -0.36 -28.46
N LEU A 387 -7.77 0.47 -28.35
CA LEU A 387 -7.50 1.53 -29.31
C LEU A 387 -7.15 0.96 -30.69
N ALA A 388 -6.29 -0.04 -30.74
CA ALA A 388 -5.92 -0.69 -32.00
C ALA A 388 -7.11 -1.37 -32.69
N GLU A 389 -8.00 -2.02 -31.92
CA GLU A 389 -9.23 -2.63 -32.42
C GLU A 389 -10.19 -1.55 -32.98
N ALA A 390 -10.38 -0.43 -32.28
CA ALA A 390 -11.20 0.68 -32.75
C ALA A 390 -10.65 1.33 -34.04
N GLU A 391 -9.33 1.44 -34.18
CA GLU A 391 -8.66 1.95 -35.39
C GLU A 391 -8.76 0.97 -36.57
N ALA A 392 -8.79 -0.33 -36.31
CA ALA A 392 -8.95 -1.36 -37.34
C ALA A 392 -10.39 -1.46 -37.86
N ASP A 393 -11.39 -1.42 -36.97
CA ASP A 393 -12.81 -1.58 -37.30
C ASP A 393 -13.38 -0.41 -38.12
N THR A 394 -12.70 0.73 -38.08
CA THR A 394 -13.11 1.97 -38.74
C THR A 394 -12.55 2.15 -40.15
N GLY A 395 -11.64 1.29 -40.60
CA GLY A 395 -10.89 1.53 -41.83
C GLY A 395 -10.11 2.85 -41.84
N GLY A 396 -9.82 3.42 -40.66
CA GLY A 396 -9.16 4.73 -40.50
C GLY A 396 -10.10 5.95 -40.39
N GLU A 397 -11.43 5.79 -40.44
CA GLU A 397 -12.38 6.88 -40.17
C GLU A 397 -12.74 6.94 -38.67
N THR A 398 -12.36 8.00 -37.95
CA THR A 398 -12.52 8.13 -36.48
C THR A 398 -13.89 7.64 -35.93
N CYS A 399 -13.97 6.43 -35.36
CA CYS A 399 -15.11 5.97 -34.55
C CYS A 399 -15.10 6.65 -33.18
N GLU A 400 -16.32 6.97 -32.71
CA GLU A 400 -16.67 7.43 -31.36
C GLU A 400 -15.57 8.25 -30.65
N GLU A 401 -15.53 9.56 -30.94
CA GLU A 401 -14.65 10.54 -30.29
C GLU A 401 -14.58 10.41 -28.76
N GLY A 402 -15.61 9.88 -28.09
CA GLY A 402 -15.66 9.70 -26.64
C GLY A 402 -14.81 8.54 -26.11
N SER A 403 -14.99 7.34 -26.65
CA SER A 403 -14.35 6.11 -26.15
C SER A 403 -12.84 6.11 -26.41
N SER A 404 -12.43 6.44 -27.64
CA SER A 404 -11.01 6.53 -28.02
C SER A 404 -10.27 7.62 -27.24
N LYS A 405 -10.92 8.77 -26.98
CA LYS A 405 -10.34 9.83 -26.16
C LYS A 405 -10.15 9.39 -24.71
N LEU A 406 -11.13 8.70 -24.12
CA LEU A 406 -11.02 8.20 -22.75
C LEU A 406 -9.90 7.16 -22.60
N LEU A 407 -9.72 6.28 -23.59
CA LEU A 407 -8.62 5.31 -23.61
C LEU A 407 -7.25 6.00 -23.71
N ARG A 408 -7.11 7.03 -24.56
CA ARG A 408 -5.87 7.84 -24.63
C ARG A 408 -5.58 8.56 -23.31
N MET A 409 -6.59 9.19 -22.70
CA MET A 409 -6.45 9.78 -21.37
C MET A 409 -6.04 8.75 -20.30
N THR A 410 -6.54 7.51 -20.42
CA THR A 410 -6.15 6.42 -19.52
C THR A 410 -4.68 6.07 -19.68
N LEU A 411 -4.18 5.98 -20.91
CA LEU A 411 -2.77 5.76 -21.19
C LEU A 411 -1.91 6.92 -20.67
N ASP A 412 -2.28 8.16 -20.96
CA ASP A 412 -1.58 9.36 -20.47
C ASP A 412 -1.50 9.36 -18.94
N MET A 413 -2.57 8.96 -18.26
CA MET A 413 -2.61 8.84 -16.81
C MET A 413 -1.67 7.75 -16.28
N LEU A 414 -1.70 6.55 -16.88
CA LEU A 414 -0.83 5.43 -16.49
C LEU A 414 0.65 5.72 -16.74
N GLU A 415 0.97 6.55 -17.73
CA GLU A 415 2.34 6.90 -18.13
C GLU A 415 2.83 8.23 -17.52
N TYR A 416 1.96 8.92 -16.77
CA TYR A 416 2.19 10.26 -16.25
C TYR A 416 2.48 11.31 -17.33
N THR A 417 1.99 11.15 -18.55
CA THR A 417 2.22 12.10 -19.65
C THR A 417 1.81 13.52 -19.24
N GLY A 418 2.72 14.48 -19.39
CA GLY A 418 2.49 15.90 -19.07
C GLY A 418 2.69 16.31 -17.61
N TRP A 419 3.17 15.41 -16.75
CA TRP A 419 3.41 15.70 -15.32
C TRP A 419 4.43 16.82 -15.07
N ASP A 420 5.33 17.06 -16.02
CA ASP A 420 6.42 18.04 -15.97
C ASP A 420 6.09 19.38 -16.65
N ALA A 421 4.90 19.50 -17.25
CA ALA A 421 4.43 20.75 -17.84
C ALA A 421 4.07 21.80 -16.77
N ASP A 422 4.03 23.08 -17.16
CA ASP A 422 3.81 24.22 -16.24
C ASP A 422 2.51 24.14 -15.41
N GLU A 423 1.51 23.38 -15.87
CA GLU A 423 0.26 23.11 -15.14
C GLU A 423 0.29 21.84 -14.27
N GLY A 424 1.31 20.97 -14.41
CA GLY A 424 1.67 19.91 -13.46
C GLY A 424 0.60 18.84 -13.16
N GLU A 425 -0.39 18.65 -14.03
CA GLU A 425 -1.52 17.76 -13.78
C GLU A 425 -1.64 16.63 -14.81
N VAL A 426 -1.58 15.40 -14.31
CA VAL A 426 -1.90 14.19 -15.07
C VAL A 426 -3.43 14.01 -15.09
N PRO A 427 -4.04 13.52 -16.19
CA PRO A 427 -5.49 13.42 -16.32
C PRO A 427 -6.15 12.73 -15.13
N ASN A 428 -7.19 13.37 -14.58
CA ASN A 428 -8.05 12.76 -13.58
C ASN A 428 -9.22 12.04 -14.27
N LEU A 429 -9.16 10.71 -14.32
CA LEU A 429 -10.13 9.92 -15.07
C LEU A 429 -11.53 9.96 -14.45
N TRP A 430 -11.63 9.97 -13.12
CA TRP A 430 -12.93 10.06 -12.45
C TRP A 430 -13.59 11.41 -12.66
N GLU A 431 -12.80 12.49 -12.68
CA GLU A 431 -13.30 13.81 -13.02
C GLU A 431 -13.83 13.86 -14.45
N ALA A 432 -13.08 13.32 -15.41
CA ALA A 432 -13.49 13.26 -16.81
C ALA A 432 -14.83 12.51 -16.97
N LEU A 433 -14.96 11.36 -16.29
CA LEU A 433 -16.20 10.57 -16.28
C LEU A 433 -17.37 11.30 -15.61
N ALA A 434 -17.13 11.96 -14.47
CA ALA A 434 -18.15 12.72 -13.75
C ALA A 434 -18.69 13.89 -14.59
N ARG A 435 -17.81 14.61 -15.30
CA ARG A 435 -18.19 15.72 -16.18
C ARG A 435 -18.99 15.26 -17.41
N ASN A 436 -18.73 14.06 -17.93
CA ASN A 436 -19.43 13.53 -19.11
C ASN A 436 -20.88 13.08 -18.81
N LYS A 437 -21.22 12.76 -17.55
CA LYS A 437 -22.61 12.48 -17.15
C LYS A 437 -23.57 13.64 -17.42
N GLY A 438 -23.09 14.88 -17.38
CA GLY A 438 -23.90 16.07 -17.69
C GLY A 438 -24.29 16.19 -19.16
N LYS A 439 -23.80 15.31 -20.05
CA LYS A 439 -23.98 15.39 -21.51
C LYS A 439 -24.77 14.22 -22.13
N GLY A 440 -25.33 13.32 -21.32
CA GLY A 440 -26.33 12.35 -21.81
C GLY A 440 -25.81 11.23 -22.71
N VAL A 441 -24.60 10.71 -22.45
CA VAL A 441 -24.10 9.48 -23.10
C VAL A 441 -23.82 8.44 -22.01
N VAL A 442 -24.73 7.50 -21.84
CA VAL A 442 -24.56 6.21 -21.15
C VAL A 442 -25.14 5.14 -22.04
#